data_AF-A0A9X8YR99-F1
#
_entry.id   AF-A0A9X8YR99-F1
#
_cell.length_a   1.000
_cell.length_b   1.000
_cell.length_c   1.000
_cell.angle_alpha   90.00
_cell.angle_beta   90.00
_cell.angle_gamma   90.00
#
_symmetry.space_group_name_H-M   'P 1'
#
loop_
_entity.id
_entity.type
_entity.pdbx_description
1 polymer ?
#
loop_
_entity_poly.entity_id
_entity_poly.type
_entity_poly.pdbx_seq_one_letter_code
_entity_poly.pdbx_strand_id
1 'polypeptide(L)'
;PVPIQKGKLAFISQSAAVANTILDWAQQREVGFSYFIALGDSLDIDVDDLLDFLARDSKTSAILLYLENISDARRFLSASRSASRNKPILVIKSGRSQQAQLLLNS
;
A
#
# COMPACT_ATOMS: atom_id res chain seq x y z
N PRO A 1 3.22 -15.92 13.62
CA PRO A 1 3.10 -15.20 12.33
C PRO A 1 2.88 -16.19 11.18
N VAL A 2 1.82 -15.99 10.40
CA VAL A 2 1.53 -16.80 9.21
C VAL A 2 2.63 -16.55 8.16
N PRO A 3 3.15 -17.60 7.49
CA PRO A 3 4.17 -17.42 6.46
C PRO A 3 3.59 -16.75 5.21
N ILE A 4 4.24 -15.67 4.77
CA ILE A 4 3.90 -14.96 3.54
C ILE A 4 4.45 -15.76 2.36
N GLN A 5 3.58 -16.15 1.42
CA GLN A 5 4.02 -16.81 0.20
C GLN A 5 4.82 -15.83 -0.66
N LYS A 6 5.88 -16.31 -1.32
CA LYS A 6 6.66 -15.48 -2.24
C LYS A 6 5.84 -15.19 -3.49
N GLY A 7 5.80 -13.92 -3.89
CA GLY A 7 5.19 -13.50 -5.14
C GLY A 7 5.79 -12.21 -5.66
N LYS A 8 5.06 -11.53 -6.54
CA LYS A 8 5.51 -10.32 -7.24
C LYS A 8 4.69 -9.08 -6.91
N LEU A 9 3.67 -9.20 -6.06
CA LEU A 9 2.85 -8.07 -5.61
C LEU A 9 3.53 -7.40 -4.41
N ALA A 10 3.71 -6.09 -4.42
CA ALA A 10 4.02 -5.35 -3.21
C ALA A 10 2.72 -4.81 -2.63
N PHE A 11 2.53 -4.94 -1.32
CA PHE A 11 1.39 -4.40 -0.60
C PHE A 11 1.85 -3.46 0.51
N ILE A 12 1.27 -2.26 0.55
CA ILE A 12 1.50 -1.25 1.58
C ILE A 12 0.15 -0.84 2.16
N SER A 13 0.03 -0.83 3.49
CA SER A 13 -1.18 -0.39 4.19
C SER A 13 -0.85 0.53 5.35
N GLN A 14 -1.59 1.65 5.45
CA GLN A 14 -1.62 2.48 6.66
C GLN A 14 -2.50 1.89 7.78
N SER A 15 -3.38 0.93 7.47
CA SER A 15 -4.22 0.26 8.47
C SER A 15 -3.69 -1.14 8.77
N ALA A 16 -3.37 -1.39 10.05
CA ALA A 16 -2.96 -2.71 10.53
C ALA A 16 -4.10 -3.75 10.42
N ALA A 17 -5.35 -3.31 10.67
CA ALA A 17 -6.52 -4.17 10.54
C ALA A 17 -6.72 -4.63 9.09
N VAL A 18 -6.67 -3.69 8.14
CA VAL A 18 -6.77 -4.01 6.70
C VAL A 18 -5.61 -4.90 6.26
N ALA A 19 -4.40 -4.66 6.77
CA ALA A 19 -3.26 -5.50 6.45
C ALA A 19 -3.51 -6.96 6.86
N ASN A 20 -3.91 -7.21 8.11
CA ASN A 20 -4.21 -8.57 8.55
C ASN A 20 -5.33 -9.23 7.71
N THR A 21 -6.40 -8.50 7.39
CA THR A 21 -7.46 -9.01 6.51
C THR A 21 -6.96 -9.40 5.13
N ILE A 22 -6.08 -8.59 4.52
CA ILE A 22 -5.48 -8.90 3.21
C ILE A 22 -4.54 -10.09 3.31
N LEU A 23 -3.80 -10.25 4.40
CA LEU A 23 -2.92 -11.40 4.60
C LEU A 23 -3.72 -12.70 4.70
N ASP A 24 -4.80 -12.71 5.49
CA ASP A 24 -5.70 -13.87 5.63
C ASP A 24 -6.34 -14.24 4.29
N TRP A 25 -6.83 -13.24 3.54
CA TRP A 25 -7.38 -13.44 2.19
C TRP A 25 -6.33 -14.00 1.23
N ALA A 26 -5.11 -13.47 1.26
CA ALA A 26 -4.03 -13.89 0.37
C ALA A 26 -3.61 -15.33 0.63
N GLN A 27 -3.62 -15.78 1.89
CA GLN A 27 -3.38 -17.17 2.24
C GLN A 27 -4.44 -18.11 1.64
N GLN A 28 -5.72 -17.73 1.70
CA GLN A 28 -6.81 -18.52 1.13
C GLN A 28 -6.80 -18.56 -0.41
N ARG A 29 -6.19 -17.56 -1.05
CA ARG A 29 -6.17 -17.39 -2.51
C ARG A 29 -4.82 -17.70 -3.15
N GLU A 30 -3.85 -18.18 -2.37
CA GLU A 30 -2.48 -18.47 -2.81
C GLU A 30 -1.81 -17.26 -3.49
N VAL A 31 -2.11 -16.06 -2.98
CA VAL A 31 -1.49 -14.81 -3.44
C VAL A 31 -0.21 -14.57 -2.67
N GLY A 32 0.91 -14.54 -3.38
CA GLY A 32 2.21 -14.23 -2.81
C GLY A 32 2.60 -12.75 -2.93
N PHE A 33 3.44 -12.29 -2.01
CA PHE A 33 3.96 -10.93 -1.99
C PHE A 33 5.48 -10.90 -2.21
N SER A 34 5.94 -9.87 -2.92
CA SER A 34 7.35 -9.46 -2.94
C SER A 34 7.69 -8.68 -1.67
N TYR A 35 6.76 -7.82 -1.22
CA TYR A 35 6.82 -7.04 0.01
C TYR A 35 5.42 -6.93 0.61
N PHE A 36 5.33 -7.00 1.93
CA PHE A 36 4.11 -6.79 2.69
C PHE A 36 4.43 -5.84 3.84
N ILE A 37 3.94 -4.61 3.75
CA ILE A 37 4.36 -3.49 4.61
C ILE A 37 3.12 -2.91 5.28
N ALA A 38 3.05 -3.02 6.61
CA ALA A 38 2.01 -2.39 7.42
C ALA A 38 2.65 -1.23 8.20
N LEU A 39 2.28 0.00 7.86
CA LEU A 39 2.84 1.22 8.45
C LEU A 39 2.18 1.58 9.79
N GLY A 40 0.88 1.30 9.93
CA GLY A 40 0.10 1.77 11.09
C GLY A 40 0.04 3.30 11.19
N ASP A 41 -0.35 3.80 12.37
CA ASP A 41 -0.57 5.23 12.62
C ASP A 41 0.72 6.05 12.78
N SER A 42 1.86 5.39 13.00
CA SER A 42 3.16 6.04 13.23
C SER A 42 3.89 6.26 11.89
N LEU A 43 3.44 7.27 11.14
CA LEU A 43 3.95 7.66 9.82
C LEU A 43 5.29 8.42 9.88
N ASP A 44 6.36 7.78 10.35
CA ASP A 44 7.72 8.29 10.16
C ASP A 44 8.29 7.94 8.76
N ILE A 45 7.59 7.11 7.98
CA ILE A 45 7.98 6.73 6.62
C ILE A 45 6.92 7.19 5.62
N ASP A 46 7.34 8.02 4.68
CA ASP A 46 6.51 8.53 3.61
C ASP A 46 6.29 7.47 2.51
N VAL A 47 5.07 7.39 1.98
CA VAL A 47 4.69 6.38 0.97
C VAL A 47 5.47 6.59 -0.35
N ASP A 48 5.88 7.83 -0.65
CA ASP A 48 6.72 8.13 -1.80
C ASP A 48 8.11 7.48 -1.74
N ASP A 49 8.74 7.42 -0.57
CA ASP A 49 10.03 6.72 -0.41
C ASP A 49 9.88 5.21 -0.71
N LEU A 50 8.79 4.61 -0.24
CA LEU A 50 8.48 3.20 -0.53
C LEU A 50 8.19 2.99 -2.01
N LEU A 51 7.49 3.92 -2.66
CA LEU A 51 7.23 3.86 -4.10
C LEU A 51 8.53 3.95 -4.91
N ASP A 52 9.45 4.82 -4.51
CA ASP A 52 10.76 4.95 -5.17
C ASP A 52 11.62 3.71 -5.00
N PHE A 53 11.61 3.11 -3.80
CA PHE A 53 12.25 1.83 -3.54
C PHE A 53 11.64 0.71 -4.41
N LEU A 54 10.31 0.55 -4.33
CA LEU A 54 9.59 -0.48 -5.06
C LEU A 54 9.66 -0.29 -6.57
N ALA A 55 9.81 0.93 -7.08
CA ALA A 55 10.00 1.17 -8.51
C ALA A 55 11.27 0.52 -9.06
N ARG A 56 12.34 0.44 -8.24
CA ARG A 56 13.66 -0.07 -8.63
C ARG A 56 13.86 -1.55 -8.34
N ASP A 57 13.06 -2.13 -7.45
CA ASP A 57 13.18 -3.54 -7.08
C ASP A 57 12.76 -4.48 -8.23
N SER A 58 13.60 -5.43 -8.62
CA SER A 58 13.28 -6.33 -9.74
C SER A 58 12.30 -7.46 -9.38
N LYS A 59 11.98 -7.66 -8.09
CA LYS A 59 11.09 -8.73 -7.63
C LYS A 59 9.62 -8.28 -7.60
N THR A 60 9.37 -6.98 -7.44
CA THR A 60 8.03 -6.40 -7.52
C THR A 60 7.62 -6.12 -8.95
N SER A 61 6.46 -6.64 -9.36
CA SER A 61 5.84 -6.38 -10.68
C SER A 61 4.58 -5.53 -10.60
N ALA A 62 3.95 -5.41 -9.42
CA ALA A 62 2.76 -4.57 -9.21
C ALA A 62 2.74 -4.05 -7.77
N ILE A 63 2.07 -2.92 -7.53
CA ILE A 63 1.98 -2.29 -6.22
C ILE A 63 0.51 -2.07 -5.85
N LEU A 64 0.09 -2.55 -4.69
CA LEU A 64 -1.20 -2.29 -4.08
C LEU A 64 -1.02 -1.42 -2.84
N LEU A 65 -1.70 -0.27 -2.83
CA LEU A 65 -1.65 0.70 -1.73
C LEU A 65 -3.02 0.80 -1.06
N TYR A 66 -3.07 0.71 0.27
CA TYR A 66 -4.21 1.12 1.07
C TYR A 66 -3.84 2.38 1.87
N LEU A 67 -4.49 3.50 1.55
CA LEU A 67 -4.16 4.82 2.09
C LEU A 67 -5.36 5.47 2.78
N GLU A 68 -5.14 5.92 4.01
CA GLU A 68 -6.10 6.68 4.81
C GLU A 68 -5.87 8.18 4.70
N ASN A 69 -4.61 8.61 4.62
CA ASN A 69 -4.28 10.00 4.35
C ASN A 69 -3.10 10.14 3.40
N ILE A 70 -3.08 11.25 2.65
CA ILE A 70 -1.96 11.63 1.79
C ILE A 70 -1.52 13.01 2.24
N SER A 71 -0.43 13.07 2.99
CA SER A 71 0.11 14.30 3.60
C SER A 71 0.65 15.26 2.54
N ASP A 72 1.48 14.78 1.61
CA ASP A 72 1.98 15.54 0.45
C ASP A 72 1.52 14.90 -0.86
N ALA A 73 0.41 15.42 -1.40
CA ALA A 73 -0.16 14.93 -2.65
C ALA A 73 0.77 15.09 -3.86
N ARG A 74 1.65 16.10 -3.87
CA ARG A 74 2.56 16.34 -5.01
C ARG A 74 3.68 15.31 -5.04
N ARG A 75 4.31 15.05 -3.90
CA ARG A 75 5.32 14.00 -3.78
C ARG A 75 4.75 12.63 -4.09
N PHE A 76 3.62 12.29 -3.48
CA PHE A 76 2.92 11.03 -3.77
C PHE A 76 2.62 10.84 -5.26
N LEU A 77 2.06 11.85 -5.93
CA LEU A 77 1.76 11.77 -7.36
C LEU A 77 3.02 11.68 -8.23
N SER A 78 4.09 12.36 -7.84
CA SER A 78 5.38 12.29 -8.54
C SER A 78 5.97 10.88 -8.49
N ALA A 79 6.10 10.32 -7.28
CA ALA A 79 6.62 8.97 -7.07
C ALA A 79 5.72 7.91 -7.74
N SER A 80 4.40 8.04 -7.58
CA SER A 80 3.43 7.13 -8.21
C SER A 80 3.53 7.14 -9.73
N ARG A 81 3.71 8.32 -10.36
CA ARG A 81 3.89 8.42 -11.82
C ARG A 81 5.20 7.79 -12.27
N SER A 82 6.27 7.98 -11.51
CA SER A 82 7.57 7.37 -11.79
C SER A 82 7.48 5.85 -11.78
N ALA A 83 6.96 5.27 -10.69
CA ALA A 83 6.77 3.84 -10.53
C ALA A 83 5.79 3.25 -11.56
N SER A 84 4.69 3.96 -11.86
CA SER A 84 3.66 3.54 -12.83
C SER A 84 4.15 3.38 -14.26
N ARG A 85 5.34 3.90 -14.61
CA ARG A 85 5.94 3.68 -15.94
C ARG A 85 6.16 2.21 -16.25
N ASN A 86 6.50 1.42 -15.24
CA ASN A 86 6.88 0.02 -15.40
C ASN A 86 6.06 -0.94 -14.52
N LYS A 87 5.35 -0.42 -13.51
CA LYS A 87 4.64 -1.24 -12.52
C LYS A 87 3.22 -0.72 -12.33
N PRO A 88 2.16 -1.49 -12.65
CA PRO A 88 0.81 -1.07 -12.32
C PRO A 88 0.67 -0.81 -10.83
N ILE A 89 0.04 0.32 -10.50
CA ILE A 89 -0.27 0.73 -9.13
C ILE A 89 -1.78 0.79 -8.96
N LEU A 90 -2.30 0.07 -7.98
CA LEU A 90 -3.70 0.17 -7.54
C LEU A 90 -3.74 0.83 -6.17
N VAL A 91 -4.55 1.87 -6.03
CA VAL A 91 -4.74 2.60 -4.77
C VAL A 91 -6.16 2.42 -4.27
N ILE A 92 -6.29 1.90 -3.06
CA ILE A 92 -7.53 1.86 -2.29
C ILE A 92 -7.46 3.02 -1.29
N LYS A 93 -8.22 4.08 -1.57
CA LYS A 93 -8.36 5.23 -0.68
C LYS A 93 -9.58 5.03 0.22
N SER A 94 -9.40 4.99 1.54
CA SER A 94 -10.51 4.98 2.49
C SER A 94 -11.13 6.39 2.64
N GLY A 95 -12.33 6.49 3.22
CA GLY A 95 -12.92 7.81 3.54
C GLY A 95 -13.35 8.67 2.34
N ARG A 96 -13.62 8.06 1.17
CA ARG A 96 -13.99 8.82 -0.06
C ARG A 96 -15.35 9.53 0.02
N SER A 97 -16.23 9.10 0.92
CA SER A 97 -17.51 9.79 1.18
C SER A 97 -17.32 10.88 2.23
N GLN A 98 -17.98 12.03 2.06
CA GLN A 98 -18.00 13.11 3.05
C GLN A 98 -18.31 12.60 4.47
N GLN A 99 -19.25 11.67 4.61
CA GLN A 99 -19.66 11.14 5.91
C GLN A 99 -18.58 10.28 6.56
N ALA A 100 -17.90 9.42 5.80
CA ALA A 100 -16.73 8.70 6.28
C ALA A 100 -15.55 9.63 6.60
N GLN A 101 -15.39 10.73 5.85
CA GLN A 101 -14.36 11.74 6.11
C GLN A 101 -14.60 12.48 7.43
N LEU A 102 -15.87 12.76 7.77
CA LEU A 102 -16.26 13.35 9.05
C LEU A 102 -15.97 12.41 10.22
N LEU A 103 -16.25 11.11 10.08
CA LEU A 103 -15.98 10.09 11.12
C LEU A 103 -14.50 9.82 11.35
N LEU A 104 -13.65 10.02 10.33
CA LEU A 104 -12.20 9.89 10.46
C LEU A 104 -11.54 11.12 11.09
N ASN A 105 -12.21 12.28 11.04
CA ASN A 105 -11.71 13.55 11.56
C ASN A 105 -12.34 13.96 12.90
N SER A 106 -13.28 13.17 13.42
CA SER A 106 -13.98 13.36 14.70
C SER A 106 -13.38 12.51 15.80
#